data_AF-A0A952GXA4-F1
#
_entry.id   AF-A0A952GXA4-F1
#
_cell.length_a   1.000
_cell.length_b   1.000
_cell.length_c   1.000
_cell.angle_alpha   90.00
_cell.angle_beta   90.00
_cell.angle_gamma   90.00
#
_symmetry.space_group_name_H-M   'P 1'
#
loop_
_entity.id
_entity.type
_entity.pdbx_description
1 polymer ?
#
loop_
_entity_poly.entity_id
_entity_poly.type
_entity_poly.pdbx_seq_one_letter_code
_entity_poly.pdbx_strand_id
1 'polypeptide(L)'
;MLGYAAIAAFWLSWPAHVHALVAGPQSLTQPGGTDYLSILLDLLRQNRGALPLMAENLLRFFCWQHVLLLPLLLAGFGVAFRDRKAAALALGFILPIVVMGAILPYQGHGFGYRYLHGLLGNAALLGGYAWRRLAPVEPRLRGWFVAATAGTVLVMLPLQATMAHWLYAPFARASARLNASGADYAIVGAEEGPFALDLVLNRPDLSNRPIRLVAGEIDDIDALAARICRPGVQIALPQGSFYGPIWEAFHAKPTDTADRRAAEQAPVFGEAGCSVVFLR
;
A
#
# COMPACT_ATOMS: atom_id res chain seq x y z
N MET A 1 30.32 -8.69 20.58
CA MET A 1 29.36 -9.74 20.17
C MET A 1 28.16 -9.83 21.10
N LEU A 2 28.34 -9.86 22.44
CA LEU A 2 27.21 -9.90 23.39
C LEU A 2 26.20 -8.75 23.23
N GLY A 3 26.66 -7.52 23.00
CA GLY A 3 25.76 -6.39 22.76
C GLY A 3 24.87 -6.57 21.52
N TYR A 4 25.43 -7.07 20.41
CA TYR A 4 24.64 -7.38 19.21
C TYR A 4 23.67 -8.53 19.43
N ALA A 5 24.07 -9.56 20.17
CA ALA A 5 23.18 -10.66 20.53
C ALA A 5 22.01 -10.18 21.40
N ALA A 6 22.26 -9.29 22.37
CA ALA A 6 21.22 -8.69 23.20
C ALA A 6 20.26 -7.81 22.37
N ILE A 7 20.79 -6.99 21.46
CA ILE A 7 19.97 -6.18 20.54
C ILE A 7 19.11 -7.08 19.65
N ALA A 8 19.68 -8.16 19.09
CA ALA A 8 18.95 -9.10 18.25
C ALA A 8 17.85 -9.84 19.03
N ALA A 9 18.15 -10.28 20.25
CA ALA A 9 17.17 -10.93 21.12
C ALA A 9 16.02 -9.99 21.52
N PHE A 10 16.34 -8.72 21.82
CA PHE A 10 15.34 -7.68 22.06
C PHE A 10 14.42 -7.49 20.86
N TRP A 11 14.99 -7.33 19.66
CA TRP A 11 14.18 -7.16 18.46
C TRP A 11 13.35 -8.40 18.16
N LEU A 12 13.91 -9.61 18.32
CA LEU A 12 13.18 -10.86 18.09
C LEU A 12 11.97 -11.03 19.02
N SER A 13 12.07 -10.57 20.27
CA SER A 13 10.98 -10.64 21.24
C SER A 13 9.95 -9.51 21.11
N TRP A 14 10.28 -8.44 20.36
CA TRP A 14 9.50 -7.22 20.28
C TRP A 14 8.04 -7.41 19.84
N PRO A 15 7.71 -8.18 18.77
CA PRO A 15 6.33 -8.34 18.32
C PRO A 15 5.42 -8.93 19.40
N ALA A 16 5.90 -9.94 20.12
CA ALA A 16 5.15 -10.56 21.20
C ALA A 16 4.88 -9.58 22.35
N HIS A 17 5.89 -8.77 22.72
CA HIS A 17 5.74 -7.76 23.76
C HIS A 17 4.76 -6.66 23.36
N VAL A 18 4.86 -6.12 22.15
CA VAL A 18 3.94 -5.08 21.67
C VAL A 18 2.53 -5.61 21.54
N HIS A 19 2.35 -6.83 21.03
CA HIS A 19 1.03 -7.45 20.95
C HIS A 19 0.37 -7.55 22.32
N ALA A 20 1.10 -7.98 23.34
CA ALA A 20 0.58 -8.05 24.71
C ALA A 20 0.20 -6.69 25.31
N LEU A 21 0.82 -5.59 24.84
CA LEU A 21 0.51 -4.23 25.28
C LEU A 21 -0.68 -3.60 24.54
N VAL A 22 -0.94 -4.03 23.30
CA VAL A 22 -1.95 -3.41 22.42
C VAL A 22 -3.23 -4.25 22.32
N ALA A 23 -3.12 -5.57 22.48
CA ALA A 23 -4.27 -6.46 22.44
C ALA A 23 -5.16 -6.25 23.68
N GLY A 24 -6.36 -5.75 23.45
CA GLY A 24 -7.41 -5.69 24.46
C GLY A 24 -8.13 -7.04 24.62
N PRO A 25 -9.00 -7.19 25.65
CA PRO A 25 -9.74 -8.43 25.89
C PRO A 25 -10.62 -8.90 24.73
N GLN A 26 -10.98 -7.99 23.82
CA GLN A 26 -11.80 -8.24 22.64
C GLN A 26 -11.00 -8.20 21.33
N SER A 27 -9.67 -8.08 21.40
CA SER A 27 -8.84 -8.08 20.20
C SER A 27 -8.78 -9.47 19.58
N LEU A 28 -9.13 -9.56 18.30
CA LEU A 28 -8.89 -10.76 17.51
C LEU A 28 -7.38 -10.89 17.26
N THR A 29 -6.79 -11.98 17.75
CA THR A 29 -5.38 -12.31 17.46
C THR A 29 -5.32 -13.08 16.15
N GLN A 30 -4.38 -12.72 15.29
CA GLN A 30 -4.19 -13.39 14.00
C GLN A 30 -3.92 -14.90 14.20
N PRO A 31 -4.59 -15.79 13.44
CA PRO A 31 -4.37 -17.23 13.53
C PRO A 31 -2.92 -17.65 13.24
N GLY A 32 -2.22 -16.86 12.42
CA GLY A 32 -0.81 -17.08 12.04
C GLY A 32 0.21 -16.79 13.14
N GLY A 33 -0.23 -16.49 14.37
CA GLY A 33 0.66 -16.13 15.48
C GLY A 33 1.16 -14.69 15.42
N THR A 34 1.88 -14.28 16.47
CA THR A 34 2.34 -12.89 16.65
C THR A 34 3.85 -12.76 16.72
N ASP A 35 4.59 -13.88 16.73
CA ASP A 35 6.05 -13.91 16.69
C ASP A 35 6.59 -13.95 15.24
N TYR A 36 7.87 -13.61 15.07
CA TYR A 36 8.50 -13.54 13.75
C TYR A 36 8.52 -14.87 12.99
N LEU A 37 8.67 -16.01 13.67
CA LEU A 37 8.77 -17.30 12.99
C LEU A 37 7.40 -17.68 12.42
N SER A 38 6.35 -17.53 13.22
CA SER A 38 4.99 -17.83 12.78
C SER A 38 4.55 -16.91 11.63
N ILE A 39 4.84 -15.61 11.73
CA ILE A 39 4.63 -14.64 10.63
C ILE A 39 5.44 -15.04 9.39
N LEU A 40 6.72 -15.38 9.53
CA LEU A 40 7.56 -15.77 8.40
C LEU A 40 7.03 -17.02 7.69
N LEU A 41 6.65 -18.05 8.44
CA LEU A 41 6.10 -19.29 7.87
C LEU A 41 4.77 -19.03 7.16
N ASP A 42 3.93 -18.15 7.69
CA ASP A 42 2.68 -17.74 7.06
C ASP A 42 2.93 -16.98 5.75
N LEU A 43 3.84 -15.99 5.75
CA LEU A 43 4.24 -15.27 4.54
C LEU A 43 4.80 -16.20 3.46
N LEU A 44 5.65 -17.17 3.85
CA LEU A 44 6.19 -18.18 2.94
C LEU A 44 5.11 -19.08 2.34
N ARG A 45 4.07 -19.44 3.11
CA ARG A 45 2.92 -20.23 2.61
C ARG A 45 2.07 -19.44 1.62
N GLN A 46 1.91 -18.15 1.86
CA GLN A 46 1.15 -17.24 1.01
C GLN A 46 1.91 -16.80 -0.24
N ASN A 47 3.24 -17.01 -0.28
CA ASN A 47 4.09 -16.59 -1.38
C ASN A 47 3.88 -17.43 -2.66
N ARG A 48 2.82 -17.10 -3.41
CA ARG A 48 2.52 -17.67 -4.73
C ARG A 48 2.86 -16.66 -5.83
N GLY A 49 3.45 -17.14 -6.92
CA GLY A 49 3.79 -16.28 -8.06
C GLY A 49 4.87 -15.23 -7.76
N ALA A 50 5.85 -15.58 -6.92
CA ALA A 50 6.85 -14.65 -6.41
C ALA A 50 7.63 -13.89 -7.50
N LEU A 51 8.07 -14.63 -8.52
CA LEU A 51 8.89 -14.09 -9.60
C LEU A 51 8.13 -13.10 -10.50
N PRO A 52 6.93 -13.42 -11.05
CA PRO A 52 6.20 -12.45 -11.85
C PRO A 52 5.83 -11.19 -11.03
N LEU A 53 5.38 -11.36 -9.78
CA LEU A 53 5.09 -10.21 -8.90
C LEU A 53 6.33 -9.35 -8.65
N MET A 54 7.49 -9.98 -8.39
CA MET A 54 8.75 -9.25 -8.23
C MET A 54 9.13 -8.50 -9.50
N ALA A 55 9.01 -9.14 -10.66
CA ALA A 55 9.34 -8.53 -11.94
C ALA A 55 8.45 -7.30 -12.21
N GLU A 56 7.14 -7.41 -11.97
CA GLU A 56 6.19 -6.30 -12.08
C GLU A 56 6.54 -5.16 -11.12
N ASN A 57 6.89 -5.48 -9.87
CA ASN A 57 7.29 -4.48 -8.88
C ASN A 57 8.58 -3.75 -9.27
N LEU A 58 9.58 -4.49 -9.76
CA LEU A 58 10.85 -3.90 -10.22
C LEU A 58 10.66 -3.06 -11.47
N LEU A 59 9.87 -3.54 -12.44
CA LEU A 59 9.53 -2.77 -13.63
C LEU A 59 8.84 -1.46 -13.24
N ARG A 60 7.84 -1.54 -12.36
CA ARG A 60 7.17 -0.37 -11.83
C ARG A 60 8.14 0.53 -11.09
N PHE A 61 9.06 0.00 -10.28
CA PHE A 61 10.06 0.80 -9.59
C PHE A 61 10.86 1.63 -10.58
N PHE A 62 11.48 1.01 -11.59
CA PHE A 62 12.32 1.71 -12.57
C PHE A 62 11.53 2.65 -13.48
N CYS A 63 10.31 2.30 -13.89
CA CYS A 63 9.43 3.18 -14.65
C CYS A 63 9.02 4.44 -13.86
N TRP A 64 9.19 4.43 -12.54
CA TRP A 64 8.93 5.56 -11.66
C TRP A 64 10.17 6.36 -11.26
N GLN A 65 11.36 6.03 -11.81
CA GLN A 65 12.61 6.74 -11.54
C GLN A 65 13.15 7.49 -12.76
N HIS A 66 14.01 8.48 -12.51
CA HIS A 66 14.73 9.22 -13.55
C HIS A 66 15.25 8.29 -14.67
N VAL A 67 15.10 8.67 -15.95
CA VAL A 67 15.36 7.76 -17.09
C VAL A 67 16.79 7.22 -17.12
N LEU A 68 17.74 7.99 -16.59
CA LEU A 68 19.14 7.57 -16.48
C LEU A 68 19.46 6.69 -15.27
N LEU A 69 18.54 6.49 -14.32
CA LEU A 69 18.82 5.71 -13.12
C LEU A 69 19.22 4.28 -13.50
N LEU A 70 18.42 3.59 -14.31
CA LEU A 70 18.70 2.21 -14.70
C LEU A 70 20.06 2.05 -15.44
N PRO A 71 20.37 2.80 -16.51
CA PRO A 71 21.66 2.64 -17.18
C PRO A 71 22.86 3.01 -16.28
N LEU A 72 22.74 4.05 -15.45
CA LEU A 72 23.80 4.42 -14.52
C LEU A 72 23.97 3.38 -13.39
N LEU A 73 22.87 2.80 -12.92
CA LEU A 73 22.88 1.73 -11.93
C LEU A 73 23.57 0.48 -12.48
N LEU A 74 23.26 0.08 -13.72
CA LEU A 74 23.92 -1.05 -14.41
C LEU A 74 25.42 -0.81 -14.57
N ALA A 75 25.82 0.40 -14.98
CA ALA A 75 27.24 0.78 -15.05
C ALA A 75 27.90 0.79 -13.66
N GLY A 76 27.15 1.20 -12.62
CA GLY A 76 27.58 1.21 -11.22
C GLY A 76 27.83 -0.19 -10.67
N PHE A 77 27.00 -1.17 -11.03
CA PHE A 77 27.27 -2.58 -10.72
C PHE A 77 28.58 -3.07 -11.36
N GLY A 78 28.94 -2.59 -12.55
CA GLY A 78 30.24 -2.85 -13.15
C GLY A 78 31.44 -2.27 -12.37
N VAL A 79 31.21 -1.23 -11.56
CA VAL A 79 32.21 -0.65 -10.63
C VAL A 79 32.30 -1.46 -9.34
N ALA A 80 31.19 -2.04 -8.87
CA ALA A 80 31.14 -2.85 -7.65
C ALA A 80 32.15 -4.01 -7.64
N PHE A 81 32.48 -4.58 -8.80
CA PHE A 81 33.51 -5.62 -8.92
C PHE A 81 34.95 -5.16 -8.59
N ARG A 82 35.19 -3.85 -8.55
CA ARG A 82 36.54 -3.27 -8.35
C ARG A 82 36.64 -2.35 -7.13
N ASP A 83 35.52 -1.89 -6.58
CA ASP A 83 35.48 -0.99 -5.43
C ASP A 83 34.58 -1.57 -4.32
N ARG A 84 35.17 -1.80 -3.14
CA ARG A 84 34.47 -2.40 -1.99
C ARG A 84 33.31 -1.56 -1.47
N LYS A 85 33.37 -0.23 -1.58
CA LYS A 85 32.28 0.66 -1.16
C LYS A 85 31.12 0.59 -2.15
N ALA A 86 31.42 0.57 -3.45
CA ALA A 86 30.41 0.32 -4.48
C ALA A 86 29.80 -1.08 -4.33
N ALA A 87 30.59 -2.10 -3.99
CA ALA A 87 30.09 -3.45 -3.69
C ALA A 87 29.11 -3.46 -2.50
N ALA A 88 29.41 -2.72 -1.42
CA ALA A 88 28.52 -2.62 -0.28
C ALA A 88 27.18 -1.95 -0.66
N LEU A 89 27.21 -0.88 -1.46
CA LEU A 89 26.00 -0.22 -1.96
C LEU A 89 25.18 -1.16 -2.87
N ALA A 90 25.85 -1.89 -3.76
CA ALA A 90 25.23 -2.87 -4.64
C ALA A 90 24.56 -4.00 -3.85
N LEU A 91 25.26 -4.56 -2.88
CA LEU A 91 24.72 -5.60 -2.02
C LEU A 91 23.55 -5.08 -1.19
N GLY A 92 23.64 -3.87 -0.65
CA GLY A 92 22.55 -3.22 0.08
C GLY A 92 21.30 -2.97 -0.78
N PHE A 93 21.45 -2.84 -2.10
CA PHE A 93 20.34 -2.72 -3.03
C PHE A 93 19.78 -4.09 -3.46
N ILE A 94 20.63 -5.08 -3.73
CA ILE A 94 20.23 -6.41 -4.21
C ILE A 94 19.67 -7.31 -3.11
N LEU A 95 20.25 -7.27 -1.91
CA LEU A 95 19.85 -8.18 -0.82
C LEU A 95 18.36 -8.03 -0.47
N PRO A 96 17.77 -6.82 -0.36
CA PRO A 96 16.34 -6.68 -0.09
C PRO A 96 15.45 -7.22 -1.22
N ILE A 97 15.88 -7.15 -2.48
CA ILE A 97 15.15 -7.74 -3.61
C ILE A 97 15.09 -9.26 -3.46
N VAL A 98 16.23 -9.89 -3.14
CA VAL A 98 16.32 -11.35 -2.95
C VAL A 98 15.50 -11.79 -1.73
N VAL A 99 15.69 -11.13 -0.59
CA VAL A 99 14.99 -11.47 0.65
C VAL A 99 13.49 -11.31 0.48
N MET A 100 13.03 -10.14 0.03
CA MET A 100 11.59 -9.88 -0.16
C MET A 100 11.00 -10.73 -1.28
N GLY A 101 11.76 -11.08 -2.32
CA GLY A 101 11.32 -12.05 -3.31
C GLY A 101 11.06 -13.44 -2.75
N ALA A 102 11.88 -13.85 -1.79
CA ALA A 102 11.70 -15.12 -1.10
C ALA A 102 10.56 -15.10 -0.08
N ILE A 103 10.38 -14.00 0.67
CA ILE A 103 9.43 -13.98 1.80
C ILE A 103 8.09 -13.33 1.48
N LEU A 104 8.07 -12.19 0.76
CA LEU A 104 6.87 -11.37 0.60
C LEU A 104 6.98 -10.46 -0.65
N PRO A 105 6.85 -11.02 -1.85
CA PRO A 105 6.93 -10.23 -3.09
C PRO A 105 5.66 -9.40 -3.29
N TYR A 106 4.53 -9.80 -2.72
CA TYR A 106 3.33 -8.96 -2.71
C TYR A 106 3.53 -7.77 -1.76
N GLN A 107 3.32 -6.56 -2.26
CA GLN A 107 3.48 -5.30 -1.51
C GLN A 107 2.21 -4.45 -1.48
N GLY A 108 1.10 -4.99 -2.00
CA GLY A 108 -0.08 -4.22 -2.32
C GLY A 108 0.06 -3.39 -3.59
N HIS A 109 -0.80 -2.39 -3.71
CA HIS A 109 -0.85 -1.49 -4.85
C HIS A 109 -0.14 -0.17 -4.51
N GLY A 110 0.44 0.48 -5.52
CA GLY A 110 1.21 1.70 -5.34
C GLY A 110 2.18 1.96 -6.48
N PHE A 111 2.89 3.07 -6.38
CA PHE A 111 3.90 3.48 -7.35
C PHE A 111 5.27 2.96 -6.95
N GLY A 112 5.83 2.08 -7.80
CA GLY A 112 7.14 1.48 -7.60
C GLY A 112 7.17 0.29 -6.65
N TYR A 113 8.33 0.09 -6.01
CA TYR A 113 8.58 -1.04 -5.11
C TYR A 113 8.96 -0.54 -3.71
N ARG A 114 8.04 -0.70 -2.75
CA ARG A 114 8.12 -0.20 -1.37
C ARG A 114 9.43 -0.56 -0.69
N TYR A 115 9.89 -1.80 -0.86
CA TYR A 115 11.10 -2.29 -0.21
C TYR A 115 12.41 -1.73 -0.81
N LEU A 116 12.35 -1.06 -1.97
CA LEU A 116 13.49 -0.37 -2.56
C LEU A 116 13.49 1.16 -2.38
N HIS A 117 12.38 1.77 -1.95
CA HIS A 117 12.30 3.23 -1.80
C HIS A 117 13.33 3.77 -0.81
N GLY A 118 13.51 3.10 0.34
CA GLY A 118 14.55 3.44 1.32
C GLY A 118 15.98 3.26 0.81
N LEU A 119 16.18 2.65 -0.36
CA LEU A 119 17.47 2.29 -0.94
C LEU A 119 17.77 3.07 -2.23
N LEU A 120 16.92 4.05 -2.59
CA LEU A 120 17.17 4.95 -3.72
C LEU A 120 18.51 5.68 -3.58
N GLY A 121 18.92 6.01 -2.35
CA GLY A 121 20.23 6.58 -2.09
C GLY A 121 21.39 5.69 -2.55
N ASN A 122 21.29 4.37 -2.33
CA ASN A 122 22.31 3.43 -2.80
C ASN A 122 22.38 3.40 -4.33
N ALA A 123 21.21 3.40 -4.99
CA ALA A 123 21.15 3.43 -6.45
C ALA A 123 21.72 4.73 -7.03
N ALA A 124 21.42 5.88 -6.43
CA ALA A 124 21.96 7.17 -6.82
C ALA A 124 23.49 7.24 -6.63
N LEU A 125 24.01 6.75 -5.50
CA LEU A 125 25.45 6.70 -5.25
C LEU A 125 26.18 5.77 -6.23
N LEU A 126 25.62 4.59 -6.52
CA LEU A 126 26.13 3.70 -7.56
C LEU A 126 26.15 4.38 -8.93
N GLY A 127 25.11 5.15 -9.26
CA GLY A 127 25.09 5.98 -10.46
C GLY A 127 26.17 7.06 -10.47
N GLY A 128 26.48 7.67 -9.32
CA GLY A 128 27.60 8.59 -9.16
C GLY A 128 28.96 7.92 -9.38
N TYR A 129 29.16 6.71 -8.86
CA TYR A 129 30.34 5.88 -9.13
C TYR A 129 30.49 5.58 -10.63
N ALA A 130 29.38 5.26 -11.30
CA ALA A 130 29.35 5.07 -12.74
C ALA A 130 29.73 6.35 -13.50
N TRP A 131 29.14 7.48 -13.13
CA TRP A 131 29.43 8.77 -13.75
C TRP A 131 30.90 9.15 -13.63
N ARG A 132 31.49 8.99 -12.43
CA ARG A 132 32.92 9.23 -12.20
C ARG A 132 33.81 8.37 -13.09
N ARG A 133 33.41 7.12 -13.39
CA ARG A 133 34.13 6.25 -14.32
C ARG A 133 33.98 6.69 -15.78
N LEU A 134 32.87 7.34 -16.13
CA LEU A 134 32.60 7.89 -17.45
C LEU A 134 33.24 9.27 -17.68
N ALA A 135 33.93 9.84 -16.69
CA ALA A 135 34.62 11.14 -16.77
C ALA A 135 35.44 11.35 -18.07
N PRO A 136 36.17 10.34 -18.61
CA PRO A 136 36.93 10.53 -19.85
C PRO A 136 36.09 10.86 -21.09
N VAL A 137 34.80 10.46 -21.11
CA VAL A 137 33.86 10.70 -22.22
C VAL A 137 32.73 11.67 -21.84
N GLU A 138 32.76 12.20 -20.62
CA GLU A 138 31.75 13.08 -20.04
C GLU A 138 31.38 14.28 -20.94
N PRO A 139 32.33 15.01 -21.58
CA PRO A 139 31.97 16.16 -22.40
C PRO A 139 31.00 15.81 -23.54
N ARG A 140 31.08 14.58 -24.06
CA ARG A 140 30.19 14.07 -25.12
C ARG A 140 28.84 13.61 -24.57
N LEU A 141 28.79 13.17 -23.31
CA LEU A 141 27.60 12.65 -22.65
C LEU A 141 26.78 13.73 -21.94
N ARG A 142 27.38 14.90 -21.64
CA ARG A 142 26.73 15.98 -20.90
C ARG A 142 25.42 16.44 -21.55
N GLY A 143 25.39 16.60 -22.88
CA GLY A 143 24.18 16.98 -23.61
C GLY A 143 23.05 15.95 -23.44
N TRP A 144 23.38 14.66 -23.54
CA TRP A 144 22.44 13.57 -23.30
C TRP A 144 21.94 13.53 -21.86
N PHE A 145 22.82 13.81 -20.90
CA PHE A 145 22.44 13.86 -19.49
C PHE A 145 21.41 14.97 -19.25
N VAL A 146 21.70 16.18 -19.73
CA VAL A 146 20.79 17.33 -19.63
C VAL A 146 19.47 17.03 -20.34
N ALA A 147 19.51 16.46 -21.54
CA ALA A 147 18.30 16.10 -22.29
C ALA A 147 17.45 15.06 -21.54
N ALA A 148 18.06 14.03 -20.96
CA ALA A 148 17.34 13.02 -20.20
C ALA A 148 16.77 13.56 -18.87
N THR A 149 17.49 14.48 -18.21
CA THR A 149 16.97 15.18 -17.03
C THR A 149 15.82 16.10 -17.40
N ALA A 150 15.94 16.88 -18.47
CA ALA A 150 14.85 17.71 -18.98
C ALA A 150 13.64 16.86 -19.37
N GLY A 151 13.84 15.73 -20.07
CA GLY A 151 12.77 14.78 -20.39
C GLY A 151 12.10 14.18 -19.15
N THR A 152 12.88 13.84 -18.11
CA THR A 152 12.33 13.37 -16.83
C THR A 152 11.44 14.43 -16.20
N VAL A 153 11.94 15.67 -16.08
CA VAL A 153 11.24 16.75 -15.35
C VAL A 153 10.05 17.29 -16.14
N LEU A 154 10.19 17.48 -17.45
CA LEU A 154 9.19 18.16 -18.27
C LEU A 154 8.16 17.23 -18.89
N VAL A 155 8.47 15.94 -19.04
CA VAL A 155 7.57 14.96 -19.67
C VAL A 155 7.16 13.88 -18.69
N MET A 156 8.13 13.18 -18.11
CA MET A 156 7.86 11.99 -17.31
C MET A 156 7.15 12.33 -15.99
N LEU A 157 7.58 13.38 -15.29
CA LEU A 157 6.99 13.79 -14.02
C LEU A 157 5.54 14.28 -14.17
N PRO A 158 5.18 15.18 -15.13
CA PRO A 158 3.78 15.54 -15.36
C PRO A 158 2.90 14.36 -15.77
N LEU A 159 3.42 13.45 -16.61
CA LEU A 159 2.71 12.23 -16.99
C LEU A 159 2.41 11.36 -15.77
N GLN A 160 3.41 11.13 -14.92
CA GLN A 160 3.23 10.37 -13.68
C GLN A 160 2.28 11.02 -12.69
N ALA A 161 2.35 12.34 -12.54
CA ALA A 161 1.41 13.09 -11.72
C ALA A 161 -0.02 12.94 -12.24
N THR A 162 -0.21 12.97 -13.56
CA THR A 162 -1.51 12.76 -14.21
C THR A 162 -2.02 11.34 -14.00
N MET A 163 -1.18 10.32 -14.22
CA MET A 163 -1.52 8.92 -13.96
C MET A 163 -1.90 8.69 -12.49
N ALA A 164 -1.14 9.31 -11.57
CA ALA A 164 -1.44 9.22 -10.15
C ALA A 164 -2.77 9.88 -9.80
N HIS A 165 -3.05 11.05 -10.36
CA HIS A 165 -4.33 11.72 -10.20
C HIS A 165 -5.48 10.86 -10.74
N TRP A 166 -5.37 10.31 -11.95
CA TRP A 166 -6.43 9.47 -12.52
C TRP A 166 -6.74 8.24 -11.69
N LEU A 167 -5.71 7.58 -11.14
CA LEU A 167 -5.89 6.42 -10.29
C LEU A 167 -6.59 6.77 -8.96
N TYR A 168 -6.20 7.88 -8.31
CA TYR A 168 -6.66 8.20 -6.96
C TYR A 168 -7.87 9.14 -6.89
N ALA A 169 -8.16 9.91 -7.93
CA ALA A 169 -9.28 10.86 -7.93
C ALA A 169 -10.65 10.21 -7.66
N PRO A 170 -10.98 9.00 -8.19
CA PRO A 170 -12.22 8.31 -7.85
C PRO A 170 -12.35 8.01 -6.35
N PHE A 171 -11.28 7.53 -5.71
CA PHE A 171 -11.26 7.25 -4.27
C PHE A 171 -11.35 8.53 -3.44
N ALA A 172 -10.65 9.59 -3.85
CA ALA A 172 -10.73 10.88 -3.17
C ALA A 172 -12.16 11.45 -3.21
N ARG A 173 -12.83 11.36 -4.37
CA ARG A 173 -14.24 11.76 -4.52
C ARG A 173 -15.17 10.89 -3.68
N ALA A 174 -15.03 9.56 -3.72
CA ALA A 174 -15.81 8.64 -2.90
C ALA A 174 -15.63 8.93 -1.40
N SER A 175 -14.39 9.14 -0.96
CA SER A 175 -14.06 9.50 0.43
C SER A 175 -14.67 10.85 0.83
N ALA A 176 -14.64 11.85 -0.05
CA ALA A 176 -15.29 13.14 0.20
C ALA A 176 -16.81 13.01 0.30
N ARG A 177 -17.43 12.18 -0.53
CA ARG A 177 -18.86 11.88 -0.49
C ARG A 177 -19.26 11.15 0.79
N LEU A 178 -18.44 10.21 1.28
CA LEU A 178 -18.62 9.58 2.59
C LEU A 178 -18.57 10.63 3.70
N ASN A 179 -17.57 11.51 3.69
CA ASN A 179 -17.47 12.61 4.67
C ASN A 179 -18.66 13.57 4.62
N ALA A 180 -19.21 13.84 3.43
CA ALA A 180 -20.34 14.73 3.24
C ALA A 180 -21.71 14.06 3.47
N SER A 181 -21.76 12.75 3.77
CA SER A 181 -23.02 12.01 3.92
C SER A 181 -23.87 12.45 5.11
N GLY A 182 -23.26 13.10 6.10
CA GLY A 182 -23.91 13.43 7.38
C GLY A 182 -24.15 12.22 8.29
N ALA A 183 -23.69 11.02 7.90
CA ALA A 183 -23.85 9.81 8.68
C ALA A 183 -22.84 9.71 9.84
N ASP A 184 -23.22 9.00 10.89
CA ASP A 184 -22.36 8.70 12.02
C ASP A 184 -21.41 7.54 11.73
N TYR A 185 -21.92 6.54 11.00
CA TYR A 185 -21.16 5.36 10.58
C TYR A 185 -21.32 5.12 9.07
N ALA A 186 -20.34 4.45 8.47
CA ALA A 186 -20.42 3.98 7.09
C ALA A 186 -19.87 2.57 7.00
N ILE A 187 -20.58 1.68 6.30
CA ILE A 187 -20.17 0.28 6.13
C ILE A 187 -19.72 0.07 4.69
N VAL A 188 -18.46 -0.34 4.53
CA VAL A 188 -17.80 -0.54 3.24
C VAL A 188 -17.31 -1.98 3.16
N GLY A 189 -17.68 -2.71 2.12
CA GLY A 189 -17.23 -4.08 1.88
C GLY A 189 -16.01 -4.16 0.97
N ALA A 190 -15.18 -5.18 1.17
CA ALA A 190 -13.95 -5.40 0.40
C ALA A 190 -14.21 -5.72 -1.08
N GLU A 191 -15.34 -6.36 -1.38
CA GLU A 191 -15.68 -6.88 -2.71
C GLU A 191 -16.59 -5.95 -3.53
N GLU A 192 -16.81 -4.73 -3.05
CA GLU A 192 -17.74 -3.77 -3.65
C GLU A 192 -17.13 -2.88 -4.73
N GLY A 193 -15.81 -2.86 -4.77
CA GLY A 193 -15.01 -2.13 -5.73
C GLY A 193 -13.55 -2.53 -5.62
N PRO A 194 -12.76 -2.38 -6.70
CA PRO A 194 -11.31 -2.51 -6.63
C PRO A 194 -10.77 -1.63 -5.50
N PHE A 195 -10.10 -2.26 -4.52
CA PHE A 195 -9.53 -1.57 -3.35
C PHE A 195 -10.53 -0.74 -2.56
N ALA A 196 -11.80 -1.15 -2.48
CA ALA A 196 -12.83 -0.44 -1.72
C ALA A 196 -12.44 -0.20 -0.24
N LEU A 197 -11.61 -1.08 0.34
CA LEU A 197 -11.10 -0.92 1.71
C LEU A 197 -10.21 0.32 1.91
N ASP A 198 -9.63 0.90 0.85
CA ASP A 198 -8.90 2.17 0.93
C ASP A 198 -9.83 3.34 1.31
N LEU A 199 -11.15 3.15 1.23
CA LEU A 199 -12.13 4.09 1.73
C LEU A 199 -12.37 3.97 3.25
N VAL A 200 -11.89 2.92 3.92
CA VAL A 200 -12.07 2.72 5.37
C VAL A 200 -10.95 3.42 6.14
N LEU A 201 -11.03 4.75 6.18
CA LEU A 201 -10.07 5.62 6.85
C LEU A 201 -10.73 6.30 8.05
N ASN A 202 -10.22 6.02 9.25
CA ASN A 202 -10.60 6.69 10.49
C ASN A 202 -9.40 7.40 11.09
N ARG A 203 -9.65 8.53 11.76
CA ARG A 203 -8.63 9.19 12.58
C ARG A 203 -8.33 8.31 13.80
N PRO A 204 -7.08 8.32 14.31
CA PRO A 204 -6.71 7.50 15.47
C PRO A 204 -7.54 7.77 16.73
N ASP A 205 -8.05 8.99 16.88
CA ASP A 205 -8.91 9.43 17.99
C ASP A 205 -10.41 9.21 17.74
N LEU A 206 -10.78 8.64 16.59
CA LEU A 206 -12.16 8.41 16.16
C LEU A 206 -13.04 9.69 16.17
N SER A 207 -12.42 10.86 15.99
CA SER A 207 -13.13 12.15 15.97
C SER A 207 -13.84 12.44 14.65
N ASN A 208 -13.54 11.69 13.58
CA ASN A 208 -14.19 11.87 12.27
C ASN A 208 -15.59 11.28 12.23
N ARG A 209 -16.44 11.82 11.35
CA ARG A 209 -17.69 11.19 10.93
C ARG A 209 -17.78 11.15 9.39
N PRO A 210 -18.35 10.08 8.81
CA PRO A 210 -18.73 8.84 9.49
C PRO A 210 -17.50 8.05 9.98
N ILE A 211 -17.67 7.26 11.04
CA ILE A 211 -16.75 6.18 11.38
C ILE A 211 -16.96 5.05 10.38
N ARG A 212 -15.90 4.69 9.67
CA ARG A 212 -15.96 3.75 8.56
C ARG A 212 -15.61 2.36 9.05
N LEU A 213 -16.47 1.39 8.76
CA LEU A 213 -16.37 0.01 9.22
C LEU A 213 -16.20 -0.90 8.00
N VAL A 214 -15.42 -1.97 8.18
CA VAL A 214 -15.25 -3.01 7.15
C VAL A 214 -16.38 -4.02 7.31
N ALA A 215 -17.19 -4.22 6.25
CA ALA A 215 -18.33 -5.12 6.32
C ALA A 215 -17.94 -6.56 6.67
N GLY A 216 -16.82 -7.05 6.13
CA GLY A 216 -16.32 -8.41 6.37
C GLY A 216 -15.73 -8.66 7.76
N GLU A 217 -15.56 -7.61 8.57
CA GLU A 217 -15.07 -7.71 9.96
C GLU A 217 -16.23 -7.58 10.97
N ILE A 218 -17.47 -7.59 10.49
CA ILE A 218 -18.68 -7.56 11.31
C ILE A 218 -19.23 -8.99 11.37
N ASP A 219 -18.90 -9.73 12.43
CA ASP A 219 -19.35 -11.11 12.61
C ASP A 219 -20.86 -11.21 12.86
N ASP A 220 -21.41 -10.25 13.62
CA ASP A 220 -22.81 -10.20 14.00
C ASP A 220 -23.36 -8.77 13.79
N ILE A 221 -24.10 -8.61 12.69
CA ILE A 221 -24.70 -7.34 12.28
C ILE A 221 -25.79 -6.89 13.25
N ASP A 222 -26.55 -7.83 13.82
CA ASP A 222 -27.64 -7.56 14.77
C ASP A 222 -27.07 -7.05 16.10
N ALA A 223 -26.02 -7.70 16.62
CA ALA A 223 -25.33 -7.25 17.81
C ALA A 223 -24.65 -5.89 17.61
N LEU A 224 -24.08 -5.63 16.43
CA LEU A 224 -23.55 -4.31 16.11
C LEU A 224 -24.66 -3.25 16.10
N ALA A 225 -25.75 -3.52 15.38
CA ALA A 225 -26.90 -2.61 15.28
C ALA A 225 -27.47 -2.28 16.65
N ALA A 226 -27.67 -3.28 17.51
CA ALA A 226 -28.13 -3.09 18.89
C ALA A 226 -27.20 -2.20 19.74
N ARG A 227 -25.89 -2.19 19.45
CA ARG A 227 -24.91 -1.36 20.17
C ARG A 227 -24.87 0.09 19.69
N ILE A 228 -24.93 0.30 18.37
CA ILE A 228 -24.68 1.62 17.78
C ILE A 228 -25.96 2.38 17.44
N CYS A 229 -27.08 1.69 17.22
CA CYS A 229 -28.31 2.34 16.82
C CYS A 229 -29.08 2.93 17.99
N ARG A 230 -29.42 4.21 17.82
CA ARG A 230 -30.25 5.02 18.71
C ARG A 230 -30.94 6.09 17.86
N PRO A 231 -32.07 6.66 18.32
CA PRO A 231 -32.72 7.76 17.60
C PRO A 231 -31.73 8.89 17.29
N GLY A 232 -31.67 9.29 16.01
CA GLY A 232 -30.76 10.32 15.51
C GLY A 232 -29.42 9.81 14.96
N VAL A 233 -29.04 8.55 15.21
CA VAL A 233 -27.84 7.94 14.61
C VAL A 233 -28.13 7.57 13.15
N GLN A 234 -27.21 7.97 12.26
CA GLN A 234 -27.30 7.71 10.83
C GLN A 234 -26.21 6.74 10.35
N ILE A 235 -26.59 5.80 9.50
CA ILE A 235 -25.66 4.84 8.89
C ILE A 235 -25.69 4.98 7.37
N ALA A 236 -24.53 5.27 6.79
CA ALA A 236 -24.34 5.30 5.36
C ALA A 236 -24.05 3.89 4.82
N LEU A 237 -24.85 3.46 3.84
CA LEU A 237 -24.66 2.23 3.07
C LEU A 237 -24.40 2.60 1.61
N PRO A 238 -23.15 2.57 1.14
CA PRO A 238 -22.83 2.75 -0.26
C PRO A 238 -23.41 1.64 -1.13
N GLN A 239 -23.97 2.02 -2.28
CA GLN A 239 -24.59 1.17 -3.28
C GLN A 239 -23.64 0.96 -4.47
N GLY A 240 -23.97 0.07 -5.41
CA GLY A 240 -23.10 -0.26 -6.55
C GLY A 240 -22.71 0.97 -7.38
N SER A 241 -23.65 1.89 -7.59
CA SER A 241 -23.42 3.16 -8.29
C SER A 241 -22.37 4.06 -7.65
N PHE A 242 -22.20 4.00 -6.32
CA PHE A 242 -21.17 4.76 -5.59
C PHE A 242 -19.75 4.36 -5.99
N TYR A 243 -19.55 3.08 -6.28
CA TYR A 243 -18.27 2.53 -6.71
C TYR A 243 -18.05 2.61 -8.22
N GLY A 244 -19.04 3.05 -9.01
CA GLY A 244 -18.98 3.11 -10.48
C GLY A 244 -17.69 3.76 -11.01
N PRO A 245 -17.33 4.98 -10.58
CA PRO A 245 -16.09 5.62 -11.01
C PRO A 245 -14.80 4.87 -10.63
N ILE A 246 -14.84 4.05 -9.58
CA ILE A 246 -13.70 3.21 -9.17
C ILE A 246 -13.61 1.99 -10.11
N TRP A 247 -14.72 1.32 -10.40
CA TRP A 247 -14.75 0.22 -11.39
C TRP A 247 -14.25 0.66 -12.76
N GLU A 248 -14.69 1.83 -13.22
CA GLU A 248 -14.25 2.44 -14.48
C GLU A 248 -12.74 2.67 -14.53
N ALA A 249 -12.15 3.19 -13.45
CA ALA A 249 -10.72 3.48 -13.37
C ALA A 249 -9.83 2.23 -13.47
N PHE A 250 -10.36 1.05 -13.13
CA PHE A 250 -9.67 -0.23 -13.24
C PHE A 250 -10.10 -1.06 -14.46
N HIS A 251 -10.95 -0.51 -15.33
CA HIS A 251 -11.52 -1.22 -16.47
C HIS A 251 -12.15 -2.57 -16.08
N ALA A 252 -12.74 -2.62 -14.88
CA ALA A 252 -13.33 -3.83 -14.33
C ALA A 252 -14.86 -3.71 -14.29
N LYS A 253 -15.55 -4.85 -14.30
CA LYS A 253 -17.01 -4.89 -14.36
C LYS A 253 -17.62 -4.69 -12.98
N PRO A 254 -18.56 -3.75 -12.80
CA PRO A 254 -19.30 -3.60 -11.55
C PRO A 254 -20.00 -4.90 -11.16
N THR A 255 -20.07 -5.15 -9.85
CA THR A 255 -20.83 -6.25 -9.24
C THR A 255 -22.05 -5.70 -8.51
N ASP A 256 -23.00 -6.57 -8.18
CA ASP A 256 -24.19 -6.25 -7.38
C ASP A 256 -23.95 -6.41 -5.86
N THR A 257 -22.73 -6.73 -5.45
CA THR A 257 -22.38 -7.04 -4.05
C THR A 257 -22.76 -5.91 -3.09
N ALA A 258 -22.49 -4.66 -3.47
CA ALA A 258 -22.82 -3.48 -2.66
C ALA A 258 -24.33 -3.29 -2.51
N ASP A 259 -25.08 -3.46 -3.61
CA ASP A 259 -26.54 -3.30 -3.61
C ASP A 259 -27.21 -4.41 -2.79
N ARG A 260 -26.76 -5.65 -2.92
CA ARG A 260 -27.24 -6.79 -2.14
C ARG A 260 -26.99 -6.58 -0.65
N ARG A 261 -25.75 -6.23 -0.26
CA ARG A 261 -25.44 -5.95 1.15
C ARG A 261 -26.28 -4.79 1.69
N ALA A 262 -26.41 -3.70 0.94
CA ALA A 262 -27.20 -2.55 1.38
C ALA A 262 -28.67 -2.94 1.59
N ALA A 263 -29.24 -3.79 0.73
CA ALA A 263 -30.59 -4.30 0.87
C ALA A 263 -30.76 -5.25 2.08
N GLU A 264 -29.76 -6.08 2.37
CA GLU A 264 -29.76 -7.01 3.50
C GLU A 264 -29.56 -6.29 4.85
N GLN A 265 -28.69 -5.28 4.91
CA GLN A 265 -28.32 -4.61 6.16
C GLN A 265 -29.25 -3.44 6.53
N ALA A 266 -29.88 -2.79 5.56
CA ALA A 266 -30.74 -1.64 5.83
C ALA A 266 -31.91 -1.96 6.80
N PRO A 267 -32.64 -3.08 6.66
CA PRO A 267 -33.70 -3.44 7.60
C PRO A 267 -33.18 -3.61 9.03
N VAL A 268 -32.05 -4.32 9.21
CA VAL A 268 -31.45 -4.57 10.53
C VAL A 268 -31.16 -3.27 11.27
N PHE A 269 -30.52 -2.31 10.59
CA PHE A 269 -30.21 -1.00 11.21
C PHE A 269 -31.47 -0.15 11.43
N GLY A 270 -32.44 -0.22 10.51
CA GLY A 270 -33.71 0.48 10.66
C GLY A 270 -34.53 -0.01 11.85
N GLU A 271 -34.64 -1.33 12.02
CA GLU A 271 -35.34 -1.98 13.14
C GLU A 271 -34.64 -1.70 14.48
N ALA A 272 -33.31 -1.61 14.49
CA ALA A 272 -32.53 -1.22 15.66
C ALA A 272 -32.61 0.30 15.98
N GLY A 273 -33.26 1.11 15.15
CA GLY A 273 -33.53 2.54 15.41
C GLY A 273 -32.56 3.54 14.78
N CYS A 274 -31.68 3.11 13.87
CA CYS A 274 -30.88 4.01 13.04
C CYS A 274 -31.69 4.54 11.84
N SER A 275 -31.31 5.71 11.33
CA SER A 275 -31.70 6.16 9.99
C SER A 275 -30.66 5.69 8.95
N VAL A 276 -31.11 5.11 7.85
CA VAL A 276 -30.22 4.60 6.79
C VAL A 276 -30.11 5.60 5.65
N VAL A 277 -28.88 5.94 5.27
CA VAL A 277 -28.55 6.82 4.15
C VAL A 277 -27.89 6.00 3.04
N PHE A 278 -28.54 5.91 1.88
CA PHE A 278 -27.95 5.25 0.72
C PHE A 278 -27.06 6.20 -0.06
N LEU A 279 -25.81 5.81 -0.32
CA LEU A 279 -24.90 6.58 -1.16
C LEU A 279 -24.86 5.96 -2.57
N ARG A 280 -25.13 6.77 -3.60
CA ARG A 280 -25.19 6.40 -5.02
C ARG A 280 -24.28 7.27 -5.85
#